data_AF-A0A8W8LPE4-F1
#
_entry.id   AF-A0A8W8LPE4-F1
#
_cell.length_a   1.000
_cell.length_b   1.000
_cell.length_c   1.000
_cell.angle_alpha   90.00
_cell.angle_beta   90.00
_cell.angle_gamma   90.00
#
_symmetry.space_group_name_H-M   'P 1'
#
loop_
_entity.id
_entity.type
_entity.pdbx_description
1 polymer ?
#
loop_
_entity_poly.entity_id
_entity_poly.type
_entity_poly.pdbx_seq_one_letter_code
_entity_poly.pdbx_strand_id
1 'polypeptide(L)'
;MNRANVIATLVIVSTVIQQGLSDPPIAFSVVLSSNTHLGNDDAIKYDKVLTNLGNGYDKWCGHFAVPRKGLYVFSCSVMCPNPNHITVGIIKKR
;
A
#
# COMPACT_ATOMS: atom_id res chain seq x y z
N MET A 1 18.91 -17.41 4.07
CA MET A 1 17.65 -16.98 3.41
C MET A 1 16.71 -16.47 4.49
N ASN A 2 16.81 -15.18 4.84
CA ASN A 2 16.11 -14.61 5.98
C ASN A 2 14.66 -14.29 5.62
N ARG A 3 13.73 -15.02 6.21
CA ARG A 3 12.29 -14.86 6.02
C ARG A 3 11.71 -14.05 7.17
N ALA A 4 10.97 -13.00 6.87
CA ALA A 4 10.21 -12.17 7.81
C ALA A 4 8.72 -12.36 7.50
N ASN A 5 7.88 -12.61 8.50
CA ASN A 5 6.43 -12.59 8.31
C ASN A 5 5.95 -11.14 8.45
N VAL A 6 4.94 -10.68 7.70
CA VAL A 6 4.46 -9.29 7.79
C VAL A 6 2.96 -9.23 7.99
N ILE A 7 2.52 -8.52 9.04
CA ILE A 7 1.14 -8.05 9.18
C ILE A 7 1.16 -6.55 8.95
N ALA A 8 0.32 -6.10 8.02
CA ALA A 8 0.33 -4.73 7.61
C ALA A 8 -1.09 -4.24 7.33
N THR A 9 -1.55 -3.31 8.17
CA THR A 9 -2.82 -2.61 8.00
C THR A 9 -2.51 -1.24 7.43
N LEU A 10 -2.99 -0.97 6.21
CA LEU A 10 -2.88 0.33 5.59
C LEU A 10 -4.25 0.99 5.49
N VAL A 11 -4.43 2.10 6.21
CA VAL A 11 -5.54 3.04 6.01
C VAL A 11 -4.97 4.33 5.44
N ILE A 12 -5.37 4.68 4.23
CA ILE A 12 -5.14 6.01 3.65
C ILE A 12 -6.49 6.61 3.29
N VAL A 13 -6.76 7.78 3.86
CA VAL A 13 -7.82 8.69 3.42
C VAL A 13 -7.14 9.82 2.66
N SER A 14 -7.41 9.94 1.37
CA SER A 14 -7.09 11.14 0.59
C SER A 14 -8.40 11.76 0.12
N THR A 15 -8.80 12.85 0.79
CA THR A 15 -9.78 13.78 0.23
C THR A 15 -9.01 14.86 -0.53
N VAL A 16 -9.30 15.02 -1.82
CA VAL A 16 -8.97 16.26 -2.52
C VAL A 16 -9.94 17.32 -1.98
N ILE A 17 -9.45 18.34 -1.28
CA ILE A 17 -10.26 19.52 -0.98
C ILE A 17 -10.31 20.36 -2.26
N GLN A 18 -11.28 20.10 -3.13
CA GLN A 18 -11.65 21.02 -4.20
C GLN A 18 -13.13 21.34 -4.12
N GLN A 19 -13.44 22.63 -4.00
CA GLN A 19 -14.79 23.16 -4.02
C GLN A 19 -15.31 23.12 -5.47
N GLY A 20 -16.32 22.28 -5.73
CA GLY A 20 -17.07 22.26 -7.00
C GLY A 20 -16.89 21.03 -7.89
N LEU A 21 -17.87 20.12 -7.82
CA LEU A 21 -18.21 18.98 -8.70
C LEU A 21 -17.31 17.72 -8.83
N SER A 22 -17.85 16.62 -8.27
CA SER A 22 -18.14 15.32 -8.94
C SER A 22 -17.05 14.32 -9.29
N ASP A 23 -15.79 14.58 -8.97
CA ASP A 23 -14.78 13.56 -9.19
C ASP A 23 -14.88 12.40 -8.18
N PRO A 24 -14.82 11.12 -8.62
CA PRO A 24 -14.86 9.99 -7.71
C PRO A 24 -13.65 10.03 -6.75
N PRO A 25 -13.85 9.69 -5.47
CA PRO A 25 -12.77 9.66 -4.49
C PRO A 25 -11.66 8.70 -4.93
N ILE A 26 -10.41 9.04 -4.61
CA ILE A 26 -9.26 8.16 -4.80
C ILE A 26 -8.72 7.76 -3.43
N ALA A 27 -8.87 6.49 -3.11
CA ALA A 27 -8.44 5.93 -1.83
C ALA A 27 -8.26 4.42 -1.96
N PHE A 28 -7.30 3.86 -1.24
CA PHE A 28 -7.14 2.42 -1.12
C PHE A 28 -6.79 2.03 0.30
N SER A 29 -7.23 0.84 0.67
CA SER A 29 -6.87 0.20 1.93
C SER A 29 -6.68 -1.29 1.66
N VAL A 30 -5.51 -1.79 2.04
CA VAL A 30 -5.04 -3.13 1.68
C VAL A 30 -4.34 -3.76 2.87
N VAL A 31 -4.39 -5.07 2.90
CA VAL A 31 -4.04 -5.91 4.05
C VAL A 31 -3.44 -7.22 3.52
N LEU A 32 -2.48 -7.77 4.25
CA LEU A 32 -2.02 -9.14 4.01
C LEU A 32 -2.98 -10.10 4.71
N SER A 33 -3.53 -11.07 3.97
CA SER A 33 -4.42 -12.10 4.54
C SER A 33 -3.66 -13.13 5.36
N SER A 34 -2.37 -13.26 5.11
CA SER A 34 -1.45 -14.21 5.73
C SER A 34 -0.02 -13.69 5.68
N ASN A 35 0.86 -14.34 6.44
CA ASN A 35 2.28 -14.03 6.41
C ASN A 35 2.86 -14.24 5.01
N THR A 36 3.62 -13.27 4.52
CA THR A 36 4.34 -13.36 3.23
C THR A 36 5.85 -13.37 3.43
N HIS A 37 6.59 -13.70 2.38
CA HIS A 37 8.05 -13.63 2.34
C HIS A 37 8.48 -12.59 1.31
N LEU A 38 9.46 -11.77 1.68
CA LEU A 38 10.01 -10.72 0.81
C LEU A 38 11.50 -10.98 0.59
N GLY A 39 11.94 -10.84 -0.65
CA GLY A 39 13.34 -10.72 -1.01
C GLY A 39 13.86 -9.29 -0.82
N ASN A 40 15.12 -9.08 -1.21
CA ASN A 40 15.70 -7.75 -1.24
C ASN A 40 15.02 -6.91 -2.33
N ASP A 41 14.66 -5.67 -1.99
CA ASP A 41 14.02 -4.71 -2.90
C ASP A 41 12.65 -5.14 -3.49
N ASP A 42 12.02 -6.16 -2.90
CA ASP A 42 10.69 -6.63 -3.29
C ASP A 42 9.59 -5.68 -2.81
N ALA A 43 8.61 -5.45 -3.70
CA ALA A 43 7.37 -4.79 -3.31
C ALA A 43 6.48 -5.73 -2.48
N ILE A 44 5.85 -5.19 -1.44
CA ILE A 44 4.86 -5.92 -0.64
C ILE A 44 3.57 -6.04 -1.45
N LYS A 45 3.22 -7.26 -1.85
CA LYS A 45 1.97 -7.58 -2.55
C LYS A 45 0.86 -7.89 -1.54
N TYR A 46 0.09 -6.87 -1.19
CA TYR A 46 -1.06 -7.03 -0.30
C TYR A 46 -2.21 -7.67 -1.08
N ASP A 47 -2.54 -8.90 -0.72
CA ASP A 47 -3.45 -9.75 -1.49
C ASP A 47 -4.92 -9.46 -1.19
N LYS A 48 -5.23 -8.92 -0.01
CA LYS A 48 -6.59 -8.56 0.40
C LYS A 48 -6.83 -7.06 0.28
N VAL A 49 -7.69 -6.70 -0.67
CA VAL A 49 -8.14 -5.32 -0.91
C VAL A 49 -9.41 -5.04 -0.11
N LEU A 50 -9.37 -4.08 0.80
CA LEU A 50 -10.54 -3.61 1.56
C LEU A 50 -11.26 -2.48 0.83
N THR A 51 -10.51 -1.62 0.14
CA THR A 51 -11.03 -0.50 -0.67
C THR A 51 -10.04 -0.18 -1.78
N ASN A 52 -10.52 0.20 -2.97
CA ASN A 52 -9.70 0.63 -4.11
C ASN A 52 -10.47 1.62 -5.01
N LEU A 53 -10.93 2.73 -4.43
CA LEU A 53 -11.64 3.78 -5.15
C LEU A 53 -10.68 4.46 -6.13
N GLY A 54 -11.11 4.62 -7.38
CA GLY A 54 -10.25 5.09 -8.47
C GLY A 54 -9.31 4.02 -9.04
N ASN A 55 -9.37 2.77 -8.56
CA ASN A 55 -8.65 1.59 -9.08
C ASN A 55 -7.13 1.79 -9.24
N GLY A 56 -6.51 2.58 -8.35
CA GLY A 56 -5.07 2.87 -8.42
C GLY A 56 -4.18 1.75 -7.88
N TYR A 57 -4.67 0.90 -6.98
CA TYR A 57 -3.88 -0.20 -6.42
C TYR A 57 -3.94 -1.46 -7.29
N ASP A 58 -2.78 -2.06 -7.60
CA ASP A 58 -2.66 -3.36 -8.25
C ASP A 58 -2.09 -4.40 -7.27
N LYS A 59 -2.91 -5.38 -6.89
CA LYS A 59 -2.55 -6.45 -5.95
C LYS A 59 -1.49 -7.42 -6.49
N TRP A 60 -1.30 -7.51 -7.80
CA TRP A 60 -0.35 -8.46 -8.39
C TRP A 60 1.10 -7.97 -8.30
N CYS A 61 1.31 -6.66 -8.34
CA CYS A 61 2.62 -6.04 -8.19
C CYS A 61 2.82 -5.30 -6.86
N GLY A 62 1.75 -4.98 -6.12
CA GLY A 62 1.83 -4.24 -4.86
C GLY A 62 1.99 -2.73 -5.02
N HIS A 63 1.80 -2.21 -6.23
CA HIS A 63 1.99 -0.79 -6.54
C HIS A 63 0.67 -0.02 -6.53
N PHE A 64 0.77 1.27 -6.20
CA PHE A 64 -0.29 2.25 -6.42
C PHE A 64 0.10 3.16 -7.59
N ALA A 65 -0.66 3.07 -8.68
CA ALA A 65 -0.57 3.97 -9.82
C ALA A 65 -1.46 5.19 -9.58
N VAL A 66 -0.85 6.38 -9.62
CA VAL A 66 -1.54 7.65 -9.37
C VAL A 66 -2.59 7.91 -10.48
N PRO A 67 -3.91 7.82 -10.19
CA PRO A 67 -4.93 7.97 -11.22
C PRO A 67 -5.13 9.43 -11.65
N ARG A 68 -4.84 10.37 -10.75
CA ARG A 68 -4.93 11.82 -11.01
C ARG A 68 -3.81 12.57 -10.29
N LYS A 69 -3.29 13.63 -10.91
CA LYS A 69 -2.35 14.56 -10.27
C LYS A 69 -2.96 15.14 -8.99
N GLY A 70 -2.20 15.11 -7.90
CA GLY A 70 -2.65 15.60 -6.61
C GLY A 70 -1.67 15.26 -5.49
N LEU A 71 -2.02 15.69 -4.27
CA LEU A 71 -1.32 15.30 -3.05
C LEU A 71 -1.92 14.00 -2.52
N TYR A 72 -1.05 13.05 -2.16
CA TYR A 72 -1.43 11.76 -1.59
C TYR A 72 -0.72 11.58 -0.25
N VAL A 73 -1.44 11.02 0.71
CA VAL A 73 -0.88 10.60 2.00
C VAL A 73 -0.68 9.10 1.93
N PHE A 74 0.47 8.61 2.37
CA PHE A 74 0.70 7.18 2.51
C PHE A 74 1.06 6.85 3.95
N SER A 75 0.50 5.76 4.46
CA SER A 75 0.91 5.14 5.72
C SER A 75 1.37 3.73 5.43
N CYS A 76 2.04 3.07 6.36
CA CYS A 76 2.22 1.63 6.34
C CYS A 76 2.63 1.19 7.74
N SER A 77 2.06 0.08 8.21
CA SER A 77 2.54 -0.63 9.40
C SER A 77 2.99 -1.99 8.94
N VAL A 78 4.13 -2.47 9.42
CA VAL A 78 4.69 -3.78 9.07
C VAL A 78 5.28 -4.39 10.33
N MET A 79 4.83 -5.58 10.68
CA MET A 79 5.41 -6.37 11.78
C MET A 79 6.39 -7.39 11.22
N CYS A 80 7.47 -7.74 11.92
CA CYS A 80 8.28 -8.93 11.63
C CYS A 80 8.33 -9.84 12.88
N PRO A 81 7.62 -10.98 12.89
CA PRO A 81 7.64 -11.96 13.98
C PRO A 81 8.94 -12.75 14.12
N ASN A 82 9.80 -12.78 13.10
CA ASN A 82 11.06 -13.52 13.14
C ASN A 82 12.19 -12.61 13.64
N PRO A 83 13.28 -13.15 14.22
CA PRO A 83 14.42 -12.35 14.71
C PRO A 83 15.19 -11.60 13.60
N ASN A 84 14.75 -11.71 12.35
CA ASN A 84 15.32 -11.01 11.23
C ASN A 84 14.89 -9.54 11.22
N HIS A 85 15.80 -8.66 10.82
CA HIS A 85 15.51 -7.25 10.63
C HIS A 85 14.81 -7.06 9.28
N ILE A 86 13.69 -6.33 9.27
CA ILE A 86 13.06 -5.83 8.06
C ILE A 86 13.17 -4.30 8.04
N THR A 87 13.46 -3.75 6.86
CA THR A 87 13.35 -2.32 6.61
C THR A 87 12.36 -2.13 5.48
N VAL A 88 11.35 -1.31 5.71
CA VAL A 88 10.30 -1.02 4.74
C VAL A 88 10.31 0.48 4.46
N GLY A 89 10.22 0.83 3.19
CA GLY A 89 10.11 2.21 2.73
C GLY A 89 8.95 2.36 1.76
N ILE A 90 8.32 3.53 1.78
CA ILE A 90 7.39 3.95 0.74
C ILE A 90 8.22 4.58 -0.37
N ILE A 91 8.27 3.92 -1.53
CA ILE A 91 9.13 4.32 -2.64
C ILE A 91 8.29 4.90 -3.78
N LYS A 92 8.68 6.09 -4.24
CA LYS A 92 8.17 6.68 -5.49
C LYS A 92 9.09 6.28 -6.64
N LYS A 93 8.54 5.60 -7.67
CA LYS A 93 9.25 5.38 -8.93
C LYS A 93 9.29 6.68 -9.74
N ARG A 94 10.43 6.98 -10.37
CA ARG A 94 10.61 8.12 -11.28
C ARG A 94 10.10 7.79 -12.67
#